data_AF-A0A7C3EX66-F1
#
_entry.id   AF-A0A7C3EX66-F1
#
_cell.length_a   1.000
_cell.length_b   1.000
_cell.length_c   1.000
_cell.angle_alpha   90.00
_cell.angle_beta   90.00
_cell.angle_gamma   90.00
#
_symmetry.space_group_name_H-M   'P 1'
#
loop_
_entity.id
_entity.type
_entity.pdbx_description
1 polymer ?
#
loop_
_entity_poly.entity_id
_entity_poly.type
_entity_poly.pdbx_seq_one_letter_code
_entity_poly.pdbx_strand_id
1 'polypeptide(L)' 'MLEGKCPKCGTRYFGWALRFPRHQVCLKCGVGLDIIEDGRQVSRGYSPFSAPEHSVDSPSGAASLDGGEKETRLPKE' A
#
# COMPACT_ATOMS: atom_id res chain seq x y z
N MET A 1 -17.23 -1.85 13.98
CA MET A 1 -17.19 -0.51 13.33
C MET A 1 -15.82 -0.35 12.68
N LEU A 2 -15.76 0.15 11.44
CA LEU A 2 -14.49 0.42 10.77
C LEU A 2 -13.97 1.81 11.15
N GLU A 3 -12.75 1.85 11.67
CA GLU A 3 -11.97 3.05 11.93
C GLU A 3 -10.76 3.08 10.98
N GLY A 4 -10.45 4.24 10.44
CA GLY A 4 -9.26 4.49 9.63
C GLY A 4 -8.42 5.56 10.31
N LYS A 5 -7.20 5.22 10.73
CA LYS A 5 -6.30 6.17 11.39
C LYS A 5 -5.15 6.55 10.45
N CYS A 6 -4.89 7.84 10.30
CA CYS A 6 -3.72 8.28 9.55
C CYS A 6 -2.45 8.16 10.41
N PRO A 7 -1.41 7.42 9.97
CA PRO A 7 -0.17 7.30 10.73
C PRO A 7 0.67 8.59 10.74
N LYS A 8 0.44 9.50 9.77
CA LYS A 8 1.23 10.73 9.61
C LYS A 8 0.66 11.92 10.39
N CYS A 9 -0.65 12.14 10.33
CA CYS A 9 -1.30 13.30 10.97
C CYS A 9 -2.26 12.94 12.11
N GLY A 10 -2.52 11.66 12.35
CA GLY A 10 -3.42 11.20 13.41
C GLY A 10 -4.91 11.42 13.16
N THR A 11 -5.31 11.95 11.99
CA THR A 11 -6.73 12.11 11.64
C THR A 11 -7.42 10.74 11.62
N ARG A 12 -8.63 10.68 12.18
CA ARG A 12 -9.45 9.48 12.23
C ARG A 12 -10.66 9.61 11.30
N TYR A 13 -10.96 8.52 10.61
CA TYR A 13 -12.08 8.36 9.71
C TYR A 13 -12.92 7.19 10.19
N PHE A 14 -14.23 7.28 10.06
CA PHE A 14 -15.14 6.23 10.50
C PHE A 14 -16.16 5.96 9.42
N GLY A 15 -16.49 4.68 9.27
CA GLY A 15 -17.61 4.26 8.42
C GLY A 15 -17.25 3.18 7.42
N TRP A 16 -18.30 2.61 6.84
CA TRP A 16 -18.23 1.52 5.87
C TRP A 16 -17.52 1.90 4.57
N ALA A 17 -17.43 3.19 4.24
CA ALA A 17 -16.71 3.71 3.08
C ALA A 17 -15.23 3.27 3.06
N LEU A 18 -14.63 3.02 4.23
CA LEU A 18 -13.26 2.50 4.38
C LEU A 18 -13.07 1.08 3.83
N ARG A 19 -14.14 0.36 3.47
CA ARG A 19 -14.03 -0.91 2.73
C ARG A 19 -13.55 -0.70 1.29
N PHE A 20 -13.74 0.49 0.73
CA PHE A 20 -13.33 0.80 -0.63
C PHE A 20 -11.91 1.39 -0.62
N PRO A 21 -10.97 0.84 -1.42
CA PRO A 21 -9.59 1.31 -1.46
C PRO A 21 -9.44 2.81 -1.71
N ARG A 22 -10.34 3.40 -2.52
CA ARG A 22 -10.33 4.85 -2.84
C ARG A 22 -10.54 5.75 -1.62
N HIS A 23 -11.16 5.24 -0.56
CA HIS A 23 -11.41 5.99 0.67
C HIS A 23 -10.42 5.63 1.80
N GLN A 24 -9.47 4.73 1.55
CA GLN A 24 -8.43 4.36 2.52
C GLN A 24 -7.20 5.28 2.45
N VAL A 25 -7.38 6.52 1.98
CA VAL A 25 -6.32 7.52 1.85
C VAL A 25 -6.68 8.74 2.66
N CYS A 26 -5.72 9.26 3.41
CA CYS A 26 -5.90 10.50 4.15
C CYS A 26 -5.99 11.69 3.18
N LEU A 27 -7.10 12.42 3.22
CA LEU A 27 -7.32 13.61 2.39
C LEU A 27 -6.33 14.75 2.66
N LYS A 28 -5.70 14.77 3.84
CA LYS A 28 -4.69 15.79 4.19
C LYS A 28 -3.28 15.40 3.76
N CYS A 29 -2.94 14.10 3.83
CA CYS A 29 -1.56 13.65 3.70
C CYS A 29 -1.29 12.83 2.42
N GLY A 30 -2.33 12.30 1.78
CA GLY A 30 -2.19 11.36 0.66
C GLY A 30 -1.66 9.97 1.05
N VAL A 31 -1.47 9.71 2.35
CA VAL A 31 -0.96 8.43 2.87
C VAL A 31 -2.12 7.49 3.17
N GLY A 32 -1.87 6.19 3.00
CA GLY A 32 -2.79 5.12 3.33
C GLY A 32 -3.15 5.11 4.81
N LEU A 33 -4.44 4.95 5.11
CA LEU A 33 -4.96 4.86 6.47
C LEU A 33 -4.72 3.45 7.02
N ASP A 34 -4.41 3.36 8.31
CA ASP A 34 -4.46 2.10 9.05
C ASP A 34 -5.92 1.77 9.35
N ILE A 35 -6.41 0.69 8.75
CA ILE A 35 -7.80 0.25 8.88
C ILE A 35 -7.90 -0.68 10.08
N ILE A 36 -8.78 -0.32 11.00
CA ILE A 36 -9.03 -0.99 12.27
C ILE A 36 -10.49 -1.45 12.24
N GLU A 37 -10.68 -2.76 12.40
CA GLU A 37 -12.00 -3.37 12.55
C GLU A 37 -12.06 -4.03 13.94
N ASP A 38 -13.06 -3.64 14.73
CA ASP A 38 -13.27 -4.20 16.08
C ASP A 38 -12.05 -4.08 17.01
N GLY A 39 -11.34 -2.94 16.92
CA GLY A 39 -10.15 -2.68 17.73
C GLY A 39 -8.88 -3.39 17.27
N ARG A 40 -8.93 -4.17 16.17
CA ARG A 40 -7.76 -4.82 15.58
C ARG A 40 -7.42 -4.18 14.23
N GLN A 41 -6.14 -3.89 14.01
CA GLN A 41 -5.69 -3.45 12.69
C GLN A 41 -5.80 -4.60 11.70
N VAL A 42 -6.60 -4.41 10.65
CA VAL A 42 -6.90 -5.44 9.64
C VAL A 42 -6.11 -5.23 8.35
N SER A 43 -5.83 -3.98 7.99
CA SER A 43 -5.11 -3.66 6.76
C SER A 43 -4.56 -2.23 6.78
N ARG A 44 -3.69 -1.93 5.82
CA ARG A 44 -3.22 -0.57 5.55
C ARG A 44 -3.62 -0.19 4.14
N GLY A 45 -4.25 0.98 4.01
CA GLY A 45 -4.67 1.51 2.72
C GLY A 45 -3.49 1.68 1.76
N TYR A 46 -3.75 1.47 0.47
CA TYR A 46 -2.74 1.66 -0.56
C TYR A 46 -2.50 3.15 -0.79
N SER A 47 -1.26 3.62 -0.59
CA SER A 47 -0.83 4.94 -1.04
C SER A 47 0.11 4.76 -2.23
N PRO A 48 -0.16 5.38 -3.39
CA PRO A 48 0.77 5.34 -4.53
C PRO A 48 2.12 6.00 -4.21
N PHE A 49 2.21 6.75 -3.11
CA PHE A 49 3.44 7.36 -2.62
C PHE A 49 4.17 6.50 -1.57
N SER A 50 3.54 5.44 -1.06
CA SER A 50 4.20 4.42 -0.26
C SER A 50 4.70 3.33 -1.20
N ALA A 51 5.79 3.60 -1.91
CA ALA A 51 6.53 2.53 -2.56
C ALA A 51 6.96 1.53 -1.48
N PRO A 52 6.85 0.20 -1.71
CA PRO A 52 7.51 -0.76 -0.83
C PRO A 52 8.99 -0.39 -0.77
N GLU A 53 9.52 -0.16 0.42
CA GLU A 53 10.93 0.12 0.63
C GLU A 53 11.72 -1.08 0.11
N HIS A 54 12.24 -0.95 -1.11
CA HIS A 54 13.24 -1.85 -1.62
C HIS A 54 14.51 -1.46 -0.87
N SER A 55 14.88 -2.27 0.11
CA SER A 55 16.23 -2.27 0.64
C SER A 55 17.12 -2.64 -0.53
N VAL A 56 17.69 -1.64 -1.20
CA VAL A 56 18.79 -1.84 -2.12
C VAL A 56 19.96 -2.23 -1.22
N ASP A 57 20.12 -3.55 -0.99
CA ASP A 57 21.40 -4.08 -0.53
C ASP A 57 22.41 -3.57 -1.56
N SER A 58 23.24 -2.62 -1.14
CA SER A 58 24.18 -1.96 -2.03
C SER A 58 25.17 -3.02 -2.49
N PRO A 59 25.17 -3.46 -3.77
CA PRO A 59 26.21 -4.36 -4.21
C PRO A 59 27.47 -3.52 -4.31
N SER A 60 28.36 -3.64 -3.33
CA SER A 60 29.77 -3.31 -3.52
C SER A 60 30.33 -4.32 -4.52
N GLY A 61 30.07 -4.08 -5.81
CA GLY A 61 30.41 -4.99 -6.89
C GLY A 61 29.58 -4.71 -8.14
N ALA A 62 30.11 -3.87 -9.02
CA ALA A 62 29.52 -3.51 -10.30
C ALA A 62 29.14 -4.71 -11.19
N ALA A 63 27.93 -4.72 -11.75
CA ALA A 63 27.62 -5.11 -13.13
C ALA A 63 26.14 -4.84 -13.47
N SER A 64 25.90 -4.09 -14.55
CA SER A 64 24.60 -3.77 -15.17
C SER A 64 23.88 -4.98 -15.78
N LEU A 65 22.61 -4.72 -16.18
CA LEU A 65 21.68 -5.47 -17.06
C LEU A 65 20.75 -6.41 -16.27
N ASP A 66 19.45 -6.59 -16.54
CA ASP A 66 18.62 -6.34 -17.73
C ASP A 66 17.12 -6.34 -17.31
N GLY A 67 16.22 -5.97 -18.23
CA GLY A 67 14.78 -5.80 -18.03
C GLY A 67 13.96 -7.06 -17.71
N GLY A 68 12.66 -6.83 -17.48
CA GLY A 68 11.72 -7.89 -17.10
C GLY A 68 10.26 -7.53 -17.39
N GLU A 69 9.89 -7.49 -18.67
CA GLU A 69 8.50 -7.59 -19.10
C GLU A 69 8.05 -9.06 -19.08
N LYS A 70 6.95 -9.36 -18.38
CA LYS A 70 6.40 -10.73 -18.29
C LYS A 70 5.21 -10.87 -19.24
N GLU A 71 5.45 -11.29 -20.49
CA GLU A 71 4.40 -11.78 -21.39
C GLU A 71 3.94 -13.18 -20.93
N THR A 72 2.68 -13.30 -20.53
CA THR A 72 2.06 -14.56 -20.10
C THR A 72 1.45 -15.26 -21.31
N ARG A 73 2.03 -16.38 -21.76
CA ARG A 73 1.39 -17.26 -22.76
C ARG A 73 0.56 -18.35 -22.06
N LEU A 74 -0.71 -18.39 -22.45
CA LEU A 74 -1.72 -19.41 -22.11
C LEU A 74 -1.33 -20.77 -22.73
N PRO A 75 -1.43 -21.91 -22.02
CA PRO A 75 -1.41 -23.22 -22.65
C PRO A 75 -2.78 -23.54 -23.27
N LYS A 76 -2.77 -24.09 -24.48
CA LYS A 76 -3.94 -24.65 -25.17
C LYS A 76 -3.66 -26.13 -25.37
N GLU A 77 -4.52 -26.96 -24.80
CA GLU A 77 -4.65 -28.39 -25.09
C GLU A 77 -6.06 -28.64 -25.65
#